data_AF-A0A0F0GA17-F1
#
_entry.id   AF-A0A0F0GA17-F1
#
_cell.length_a   1.000
_cell.length_b   1.000
_cell.length_c   1.000
_cell.angle_alpha   90.00
_cell.angle_beta   90.00
_cell.angle_gamma   90.00
#
_symmetry.space_group_name_H-M   'P 1'
#
loop_
_entity.id
_entity.type
_entity.pdbx_description
1 polymer ?
#
loop_
_entity_poly.entity_id
_entity_poly.type
_entity_poly.pdbx_seq_one_letter_code
_entity_poly.pdbx_strand_id
1 'polypeptide(L)' 'MGIMLILIAIIFFSLGILSKRNPTWGWRANEAWKIKGDSEPSDAYIDDMKFRGSVSILFGFFFLACGLLVILL' A
#
# COMPACT_ATOMS: atom_id res chain seq x y z
N MET A 1 6.51 21.84 4.40
CA MET A 1 6.38 20.88 3.28
C MET A 1 7.07 19.54 3.60
N GLY A 2 8.32 19.51 4.04
CA GLY A 2 9.04 18.25 4.32
C GLY A 2 8.39 17.33 5.36
N ILE A 3 7.90 17.87 6.49
CA ILE A 3 7.17 17.08 7.50
C ILE A 3 5.92 16.40 6.91
N MET A 4 5.19 17.09 6.04
CA MET A 4 4.02 16.54 5.35
C MET A 4 4.42 15.36 4.44
N LEU A 5 5.54 15.46 3.73
CA LEU A 5 6.07 14.36 2.90
C LEU A 5 6.47 13.15 3.74
N ILE A 6 7.03 13.35 4.94
CA ILE A 6 7.33 12.27 5.88
C ILE A 6 6.04 11.58 6.34
N LEU A 7 4.98 12.34 6.67
CA LEU A 7 3.68 11.76 7.03
C LEU A 7 3.09 10.92 5.88
N ILE A 8 3.19 11.42 4.65
CA ILE A 8 2.78 10.66 3.45
C ILE A 8 3.60 9.38 3.32
N ALA A 9 4.92 9.42 3.49
CA ALA A 9 5.78 8.25 3.45
C ALA A 9 5.34 7.17 4.47
N ILE A 10 5.01 7.58 5.71
CA ILE A 10 4.51 6.68 6.76
C ILE A 10 3.21 5.99 6.33
N ILE A 11 2.29 6.71 5.69
CA ILE A 11 1.04 6.12 5.16
C ILE A 11 1.37 5.07 4.10
N PHE A 12 2.26 5.36 3.15
CA PHE A 12 2.67 4.42 2.10
C PHE A 12 3.36 3.17 2.67
N PHE A 13 4.20 3.30 3.69
CA PHE A 13 4.78 2.15 4.39
C PHE A 13 3.72 1.32 5.11
N SER A 14 2.80 1.97 5.82
CA SER A 14 1.72 1.30 6.55
C SER A 14 0.83 0.48 5.62
N LEU A 15 0.40 1.09 4.50
CA LEU A 15 -0.39 0.41 3.47
C LEU A 15 0.40 -0.71 2.80
N GLY A 16 1.68 -0.48 2.50
CA GLY A 16 2.54 -1.48 1.88
C GLY A 16 2.74 -2.71 2.77
N ILE A 17 3.01 -2.50 4.06
CA ILE A 17 3.14 -3.57 5.06
C ILE A 17 1.81 -4.29 5.26
N LEU A 18 0.69 -3.55 5.35
CA LEU A 18 -0.65 -4.13 5.50
C LEU A 18 -0.98 -5.06 4.31
N SER A 19 -0.75 -4.60 3.08
CA SER A 19 -1.00 -5.42 1.88
C SER A 19 -0.13 -6.67 1.80
N LYS A 20 1.09 -6.65 2.34
CA LYS A 20 1.96 -7.84 2.37
C LYS A 20 1.59 -8.83 3.48
N ARG A 21 1.20 -8.33 4.66
CA ARG A 21 0.85 -9.17 5.82
C ARG A 21 -0.56 -9.73 5.72
N ASN A 22 -1.51 -8.92 5.26
CA ASN A 22 -2.93 -9.27 5.17
C ASN A 22 -3.47 -8.96 3.76
N PRO A 23 -3.00 -9.61 2.69
CA PRO A 23 -3.34 -9.27 1.30
C PRO A 23 -4.84 -9.29 0.98
N THR A 24 -5.66 -9.93 1.81
CA THR A 24 -7.11 -10.00 1.67
C THR A 24 -7.86 -8.79 2.24
N TRP A 25 -7.18 -7.86 2.92
CA TRP A 25 -7.79 -6.73 3.64
C TRP A 25 -8.70 -5.85 2.76
N GLY A 26 -8.34 -5.67 1.49
CA GLY A 26 -9.08 -4.85 0.53
C GLY A 26 -10.15 -5.60 -0.28
N TRP A 27 -10.26 -6.92 -0.12
CA TRP A 27 -11.05 -7.77 -1.03
C TRP A 27 -12.53 -7.41 -1.02
N ARG A 28 -13.12 -7.36 0.17
CA ARG A 28 -14.55 -7.07 0.34
C ARG A 28 -14.93 -5.68 -0.16
N ALA A 29 -14.02 -4.71 -0.03
CA ALA A 29 -14.28 -3.34 -0.45
C ALA A 29 -14.15 -3.15 -1.97
N ASN A 30 -13.20 -3.83 -2.63
CA ASN A 30 -12.82 -3.50 -4.01
C ASN A 30 -13.26 -4.53 -5.06
N GLU A 31 -13.33 -5.81 -4.70
CA GLU A 31 -13.46 -6.91 -5.66
C GLU A 31 -14.67 -7.80 -5.39
N ALA A 32 -15.05 -8.01 -4.12
CA ALA A 32 -16.13 -8.94 -3.77
C ALA A 32 -17.49 -8.56 -4.37
N TRP A 33 -17.76 -7.28 -4.63
CA TRP A 33 -19.00 -6.83 -5.28
C TRP A 33 -19.10 -7.23 -6.77
N LYS A 34 -17.98 -7.60 -7.41
CA LYS A 34 -17.93 -7.97 -8.84
C LYS A 34 -18.33 -9.43 -9.09
N ILE A 35 -18.49 -10.21 -8.03
CA ILE A 35 -18.71 -11.66 -8.09
C ILE A 35 -20.08 -11.97 -7.48
N LYS A 36 -20.80 -12.95 -8.04
CA LYS A 36 -22.08 -13.40 -7.46
C LYS A 36 -21.80 -14.40 -6.33
N GLY A 37 -22.18 -14.03 -5.11
CA GLY A 37 -22.06 -14.89 -3.91
C GLY A 37 -20.79 -14.62 -3.10
N ASP A 38 -20.65 -15.30 -1.96
CA ASP A 38 -19.46 -15.23 -1.11
C ASP A 38 -18.33 -16.05 -1.74
N SER A 39 -17.51 -15.38 -2.56
CA SER A 39 -16.30 -15.96 -3.16
C SER A 39 -15.07 -15.51 -2.40
N GLU A 40 -14.17 -16.45 -2.13
CA GLU A 40 -12.87 -16.16 -1.53
C GLU A 40 -11.93 -15.46 -2.52
N PRO A 41 -10.96 -14.66 -2.03
CA PRO A 41 -9.94 -14.04 -2.88
C PRO A 41 -9.11 -15.10 -3.61
N SER A 42 -8.89 -14.91 -4.91
CA SER A 42 -8.03 -15.81 -5.69
C SER A 42 -6.55 -15.62 -5.37
N ASP A 43 -5.73 -16.64 -5.67
CA ASP A 43 -4.28 -16.56 -5.52
C ASP A 43 -3.68 -15.41 -6.35
N ALA A 44 -4.20 -15.20 -7.56
CA ALA A 44 -3.79 -14.09 -8.43
C ALA A 44 -4.05 -12.71 -7.78
N TYR A 45 -5.18 -12.55 -7.09
CA TYR A 45 -5.47 -11.32 -6.33
C TYR A 45 -4.52 -11.16 -5.15
N ILE A 46 -4.22 -12.25 -4.42
CA ILE A 46 -3.29 -12.22 -3.29
C ILE A 46 -1.89 -11.79 -3.76
N ASP A 47 -1.43 -12.31 -4.88
CA ASP A 47 -0.13 -11.98 -5.46
C ASP A 47 -0.08 -10.54 -5.97
N ASP A 48 -1.13 -10.05 -6.63
CA ASP A 48 -1.25 -8.65 -7.03
C ASP A 48 -1.21 -7.72 -5.79
N MET A 49 -1.92 -8.05 -4.72
CA MET A 49 -1.90 -7.26 -3.49
C MET A 49 -0.51 -7.23 -2.83
N LYS A 50 0.24 -8.34 -2.83
CA LYS A 50 1.62 -8.37 -2.35
C LYS A 50 2.56 -7.54 -3.24
N PHE A 51 2.35 -7.57 -4.55
CA PHE A 51 3.10 -6.77 -5.51
C PHE A 51 2.83 -5.27 -5.29
N ARG A 52 1.55 -4.87 -5.24
CA ARG A 52 1.11 -3.51 -4.89
C ARG A 52 1.67 -3.05 -3.55
N GLY A 53 1.70 -3.94 -2.55
CA GLY A 53 2.32 -3.65 -1.25
C GLY A 53 3.81 -3.32 -1.38
N SER A 54 4.54 -4.04 -2.23
CA SER A 54 5.96 -3.77 -2.48
C SER A 54 6.18 -2.46 -3.24
N VAL A 55 5.33 -2.14 -4.22
CA VAL A 55 5.33 -0.85 -4.92
C VAL A 55 5.02 0.30 -3.94
N SER A 56 4.05 0.14 -3.05
CA SER A 56 3.72 1.13 -2.02
C SER A 56 4.90 1.45 -1.10
N ILE A 57 5.66 0.42 -0.70
CA ILE A 57 6.89 0.62 0.11
C ILE A 57 7.93 1.42 -0.68
N LEU A 58 8.09 1.16 -1.98
CA LEU A 58 9.03 1.90 -2.83
C LEU A 58 8.66 3.39 -2.92
N PHE A 59 7.37 3.71 -3.07
CA PHE A 59 6.89 5.09 -3.00
C PHE A 59 7.09 5.71 -1.61
N GLY A 60 6.93 4.93 -0.54
CA GLY A 60 7.25 5.36 0.82
C GLY A 60 8.69 5.84 0.95
N PHE A 61 9.66 5.08 0.42
CA PHE A 61 11.07 5.49 0.41
C PHE A 61 11.31 6.74 -0.43
N PHE A 62 10.66 6.87 -1.58
CA PHE A 62 10.74 8.06 -2.42
C PHE A 62 10.27 9.32 -1.68
N PHE A 63 9.08 9.29 -1.07
CA PHE A 63 8.57 10.42 -0.30
C PHE A 63 9.39 10.73 0.95
N LEU A 64 9.94 9.70 1.61
CA LEU A 64 10.85 9.88 2.74
C LEU A 64 12.12 10.63 2.30
N ALA A 65 12.74 10.21 1.20
CA ALA A 65 13.93 10.87 0.65
C ALA A 65 13.65 12.33 0.28
N CYS A 66 12.57 12.60 -0.46
CA CYS A 66 12.16 13.97 -0.79
C CYS A 66 11.87 14.80 0.47
N GLY A 67 11.18 14.22 1.46
CA GLY A 67 10.86 14.89 2.71
C GLY A 67 12.10 15.30 3.51
N LEU A 68 13.08 14.40 3.60
CA LEU A 68 14.37 14.66 4.25
C LEU A 68 15.17 15.73 3.49
N LEU A 69 15.24 15.66 2.16
CA LEU A 69 15.91 16.68 1.36
C LEU A 69 15.33 18.07 1.61
N VAL A 70 14.00 18.21 1.67
CA VAL A 70 13.32 19.50 1.92
C VAL A 70 13.52 20.03 3.34
N ILE A 71 13.85 19.17 4.31
CA ILE A 71 14.11 19.59 5.70
C ILE A 71 15.58 20.00 5.88
N LEU A 72 16.49 19.28 5.21
CA LEU A 72 17.93 19.40 5.44
C LEU A 72 18.62 20.39 4.50
N LEU A 73 18.00 20.72 3.35
CA LEU A 73 18.54 21.58 2.31
C LEU A 73 17.65 22.81 2.12
#